data_AF-A0A8T7FVX8-F1
#
_entry.id   AF-A0A8T7FVX8-F1
#
_cell.length_a   1.000
_cell.length_b   1.000
_cell.length_c   1.000
_cell.angle_alpha   90.00
_cell.angle_beta   90.00
_cell.angle_gamma   90.00
#
_symmetry.space_group_name_H-M   'P 1'
#
loop_
_entity.id
_entity.type
_entity.pdbx_description
1 polymer ?
#
loop_
_entity_poly.entity_id
_entity_poly.type
_entity_poly.pdbx_seq_one_letter_code
_entity_poly.pdbx_strand_id
1 'polypeptide(L)'
;MTVLQGVGPKNAESLAGLGMQTLGDMLYNFPRRYEDYTLLKPIQSLMYGDVVTVIGSIQSVHNRPIRGGKQSLIEVIISDGTGALRVSFFNQPWLMNRLKQGDMISVSGKVDQYLGRIVMNSPDWEFVEAENLHTNRIVPIYPLTERITQKWLRNQMKQVVTYWAPAVVDALPDTIKREARLVSLGEALTQGPLSRFAGAAQTGARAACLR
;
A
#
# COMPACT_ATOMS: atom_id res chain seq x y z
N MET A 1 12.93 23.42 -3.60
CA MET A 1 11.86 22.62 -2.97
C MET A 1 10.51 23.32 -2.94
N THR A 2 10.41 24.60 -2.56
CA THR A 2 9.16 25.38 -2.47
C THR A 2 8.46 25.67 -3.81
N VAL A 3 9.05 25.28 -4.94
CA VAL A 3 8.43 25.37 -6.28
C VAL A 3 7.33 24.31 -6.46
N LEU A 4 7.34 23.24 -5.65
CA LEU A 4 6.30 22.21 -5.66
C LEU A 4 5.03 22.69 -4.94
N GLN A 5 3.89 22.44 -5.58
CA GLN A 5 2.57 22.75 -5.04
C GLN A 5 2.30 21.92 -3.78
N GLY A 6 2.17 22.60 -2.64
CA GLY A 6 1.94 21.97 -1.34
C GLY A 6 3.20 21.75 -0.49
N VAL A 7 4.38 22.17 -0.96
CA VAL A 7 5.62 22.19 -0.16
C VAL A 7 5.85 23.59 0.40
N GLY A 8 5.38 23.81 1.63
CA GLY A 8 5.73 25.01 2.41
C GLY A 8 7.14 24.94 3.02
N PRO A 9 7.64 26.04 3.63
CA PRO A 9 9.00 26.11 4.20
C PRO A 9 9.28 25.02 5.24
N LYS A 10 8.30 24.73 6.12
CA LYS A 10 8.41 23.65 7.13
C LYS A 10 8.49 22.25 6.54
N ASN A 11 7.80 22.01 5.43
CA ASN A 11 7.84 20.73 4.72
C ASN A 11 9.15 20.59 3.93
N ALA A 12 9.67 21.70 3.40
CA ALA A 12 10.98 21.73 2.74
C ALA A 12 12.12 21.39 3.72
N GLU A 13 12.09 21.89 4.95
CA GLU A 13 13.03 21.50 6.01
C GLU A 13 12.94 20.00 6.33
N SER A 14 11.72 19.48 6.43
CA SER A 14 11.47 18.06 6.73
C SER A 14 11.94 17.14 5.59
N LEU A 15 11.84 17.59 4.33
CA LEU A 15 12.39 16.91 3.15
C LEU A 15 13.92 16.98 3.11
N ALA A 16 14.50 18.14 3.46
CA ALA A 16 15.96 18.29 3.56
C ALA A 16 16.55 17.34 4.61
N GLY A 17 15.84 17.10 5.72
CA GLY A 17 16.21 16.09 6.73
C GLY A 17 16.21 14.64 6.21
N LEU A 18 15.47 14.35 5.12
CA LEU A 18 15.50 13.07 4.41
C LEU A 18 16.57 13.02 3.31
N GLY A 19 17.41 14.06 3.18
CA GLY A 19 18.42 14.18 2.12
C GLY A 19 17.86 14.66 0.78
N MET A 20 16.58 15.07 0.73
CA MET A 20 15.96 15.58 -0.50
C MET A 20 16.02 17.10 -0.53
N GLN A 21 17.08 17.66 -1.11
CA GLN A 21 17.27 19.11 -1.21
C GLN A 21 16.83 19.67 -2.56
N THR A 22 16.92 18.85 -3.61
CA THR A 22 16.58 19.19 -4.99
C THR A 22 15.48 18.28 -5.55
N LEU A 23 14.85 18.70 -6.65
CA LEU A 23 13.88 17.86 -7.38
C LEU A 23 14.55 16.61 -7.97
N GLY A 24 15.84 16.71 -8.32
CA GLY A 24 16.64 15.56 -8.72
C GLY A 24 16.72 14.52 -7.62
N ASP A 25 17.00 14.93 -6.38
CA ASP A 25 17.07 14.02 -5.23
C ASP A 25 15.74 13.31 -4.99
N MET A 26 14.61 13.99 -5.21
CA MET A 26 13.28 13.37 -5.13
C MET A 26 13.04 12.35 -6.25
N LEU A 27 13.48 12.63 -7.49
CA LEU A 27 13.37 11.68 -8.62
C LEU A 27 14.15 10.39 -8.38
N TYR A 28 15.30 10.48 -7.73
CA TYR A 28 16.16 9.33 -7.41
C TYR A 28 15.89 8.73 -6.03
N ASN A 29 14.92 9.26 -5.28
CA ASN A 29 14.50 8.69 -4.00
C ASN A 29 13.52 7.54 -4.24
N PHE A 30 14.04 6.31 -4.27
CA PHE A 30 13.23 5.12 -4.48
C PHE A 30 12.53 4.66 -3.18
N PRO A 31 11.32 4.09 -3.28
CA PRO A 31 10.65 3.52 -2.12
C PRO A 31 11.45 2.33 -1.58
N ARG A 32 11.49 2.19 -0.26
CA ARG A 32 12.20 1.12 0.43
C ARG A 32 11.57 -0.25 0.20
N ARG A 33 10.23 -0.29 0.13
CA ARG A 33 9.44 -1.49 -0.15
C ARG A 33 8.15 -1.11 -0.86
N TYR A 34 7.50 -2.10 -1.46
CA TYR A 34 6.16 -2.00 -2.01
C TYR A 34 5.24 -2.93 -1.22
N GLU A 35 4.07 -2.43 -0.88
CA GLU A 35 2.99 -3.26 -0.32
C GLU A 35 2.04 -3.65 -1.44
N ASP A 36 1.86 -4.96 -1.62
CA ASP A 36 1.05 -5.53 -2.69
C ASP A 36 -0.33 -5.94 -2.16
N TYR A 37 -1.32 -5.16 -2.56
CA TYR A 37 -2.75 -5.34 -2.37
C TYR A 37 -3.42 -5.90 -3.64
N THR A 38 -2.68 -6.48 -4.59
CA THR A 38 -3.23 -7.04 -5.83
C THR A 38 -4.11 -8.25 -5.55
N LEU A 39 -3.77 -9.05 -4.53
CA LEU A 39 -4.49 -10.27 -4.15
C LEU A 39 -5.82 -10.06 -3.41
N LEU A 40 -6.33 -8.81 -3.31
CA LEU A 40 -7.62 -8.57 -2.66
C LEU A 40 -8.77 -9.22 -3.42
N LYS A 41 -9.48 -10.13 -2.77
CA LYS A 41 -10.76 -10.64 -3.29
C LYS A 41 -11.93 -9.88 -2.65
N PRO A 42 -12.97 -9.50 -3.43
CA PRO A 42 -14.18 -8.94 -2.85
C PRO A 42 -14.87 -9.97 -1.97
N ILE A 43 -15.53 -9.51 -0.89
CA ILE A 43 -16.16 -10.38 0.11
C ILE A 43 -17.16 -11.35 -0.52
N GLN A 44 -17.91 -10.89 -1.53
CA GLN A 44 -18.89 -11.71 -2.23
C GLN A 44 -18.29 -12.91 -2.97
N SER A 45 -17.01 -12.84 -3.35
CA SER A 45 -16.33 -13.90 -4.11
C SER A 45 -15.57 -14.90 -3.23
N LEU A 46 -15.62 -14.74 -1.91
CA LEU A 46 -14.91 -15.61 -0.98
C LEU A 46 -15.50 -17.02 -1.00
N MET A 47 -14.64 -18.03 -1.07
CA MET A 47 -15.02 -19.43 -0.99
C MET A 47 -14.49 -20.06 0.29
N TYR A 48 -15.20 -21.07 0.79
CA TYR A 48 -14.75 -21.86 1.93
C TYR A 48 -13.39 -22.50 1.64
N GLY A 49 -12.44 -22.36 2.57
CA GLY A 49 -11.10 -22.94 2.47
C GLY A 49 -10.05 -22.03 1.83
N ASP A 50 -10.44 -20.91 1.23
CA ASP A 50 -9.50 -19.93 0.65
C ASP A 50 -8.63 -19.29 1.74
N VAL A 51 -7.35 -19.05 1.44
CA VAL A 51 -6.48 -18.18 2.24
C VAL A 51 -6.25 -16.90 1.46
N VAL A 52 -6.90 -15.82 1.87
CA VAL A 52 -6.96 -14.57 1.12
C VAL A 52 -6.96 -13.35 2.04
N THR A 53 -6.59 -12.22 1.44
CA THR A 53 -6.66 -10.90 2.09
C THR A 53 -7.89 -10.15 1.59
N VAL A 54 -8.63 -9.59 2.54
CA VAL A 54 -9.86 -8.85 2.31
C VAL A 54 -9.74 -7.51 3.01
N ILE A 55 -10.17 -6.43 2.35
CA ILE A 55 -10.23 -5.11 2.99
C ILE A 55 -11.68 -4.67 3.07
N GLY A 56 -12.08 -4.20 4.25
CA GLY A 56 -13.44 -3.73 4.49
C GLY A 56 -13.51 -2.73 5.63
N SER A 57 -14.61 -1.99 5.63
CA SER A 57 -15.02 -1.08 6.69
C SER A 57 -15.61 -1.87 7.86
N ILE A 58 -15.25 -1.53 9.09
CA ILE A 58 -15.84 -2.12 10.28
C ILE A 58 -17.26 -1.59 10.45
N GLN A 59 -18.24 -2.48 10.38
CA GLN A 59 -19.65 -2.18 10.59
C GLN A 59 -20.04 -2.29 12.06
N SER A 60 -19.50 -3.29 12.76
CA SER A 60 -19.73 -3.46 14.20
C SER A 60 -18.64 -4.30 14.86
N VAL A 61 -18.46 -4.07 16.15
CA VAL A 61 -17.54 -4.82 17.02
C VAL A 61 -18.34 -5.28 18.23
N HIS A 62 -18.36 -6.58 18.50
CA HIS A 62 -19.14 -7.19 19.58
C HIS A 62 -18.22 -8.06 20.43
N ASN A 63 -18.35 -7.96 21.75
CA ASN A 63 -17.69 -8.86 22.69
C ASN A 63 -18.71 -9.91 23.15
N ARG A 64 -18.38 -11.18 22.92
CA ARG A 64 -19.16 -12.32 23.38
C ARG A 64 -18.30 -13.17 24.33
N PRO A 65 -18.65 -13.27 25.61
CA PRO A 65 -17.98 -14.23 26.49
C PRO A 65 -18.34 -15.66 26.08
N ILE A 66 -17.34 -16.53 25.91
CA ILE A 66 -17.52 -17.97 25.65
C ILE A 66 -17.52 -18.73 26.98
N ARG A 67 -18.36 -19.77 27.07
CA ARG A 67 -18.47 -20.80 28.14
C ARG A 67 -17.86 -20.40 29.49
N GLY A 68 -18.69 -19.86 30.39
CA GLY A 68 -18.33 -19.65 31.79
C GLY A 68 -17.37 -18.48 32.05
N GLY A 69 -17.14 -17.60 31.08
CA GLY A 69 -16.37 -16.36 31.26
C GLY A 69 -14.85 -16.51 31.20
N LYS A 70 -14.33 -17.72 30.93
CA LYS A 70 -12.89 -17.98 30.86
C LYS A 70 -12.24 -17.61 29.52
N GLN A 71 -13.04 -17.43 28.46
CA GLN A 71 -12.54 -17.07 27.13
C GLN A 71 -13.38 -15.92 26.57
N SER A 72 -12.72 -14.90 26.04
CA SER A 72 -13.35 -13.78 25.33
C SER A 72 -13.34 -14.05 23.82
N LEU A 73 -14.46 -13.77 23.16
CA LEU A 73 -14.57 -13.76 21.71
C LEU A 73 -14.96 -12.36 21.27
N ILE A 74 -14.12 -11.74 20.45
CA ILE A 74 -14.52 -10.52 19.76
C ILE A 74 -14.96 -10.89 18.36
N GLU A 75 -16.19 -10.55 18.03
CA GLU A 75 -16.74 -10.64 16.70
C GLU A 75 -16.73 -9.25 16.06
N VAL A 76 -16.07 -9.12 14.92
CA VAL A 76 -16.02 -7.90 14.11
C VAL A 76 -16.71 -8.19 12.80
N ILE A 77 -17.68 -7.37 12.42
CA ILE A 77 -18.33 -7.45 11.12
C ILE A 77 -17.68 -6.41 10.23
N ILE A 78 -17.07 -6.86 9.12
CA ILE A 78 -16.52 -5.97 8.10
C ILE A 78 -17.35 -6.05 6.81
N SER A 79 -17.41 -4.95 6.08
CA SER A 79 -18.09 -4.86 4.79
C SER A 79 -17.25 -4.06 3.79
N ASP A 80 -17.13 -4.56 2.56
CA ASP A 80 -16.49 -3.86 1.43
C ASP A 80 -17.52 -3.19 0.49
N GLY A 81 -18.82 -3.30 0.82
CA GLY A 81 -19.94 -2.85 -0.02
C GLY A 81 -20.55 -3.95 -0.90
N THR A 82 -19.82 -5.03 -1.22
CA THR A 82 -20.32 -6.20 -1.96
C THR A 82 -20.90 -7.28 -1.04
N GLY A 83 -20.45 -7.34 0.20
CA GLY A 83 -20.90 -8.32 1.18
C GLY A 83 -20.38 -8.02 2.58
N ALA A 84 -20.76 -8.86 3.55
CA ALA A 84 -20.30 -8.77 4.93
C ALA A 84 -19.53 -10.04 5.33
N LEU A 85 -18.39 -9.86 5.97
CA LEU A 85 -17.54 -10.92 6.51
C LEU A 85 -17.51 -10.80 8.04
N ARG A 86 -17.73 -11.91 8.74
CA ARG A 86 -17.55 -11.96 10.20
C ARG A 86 -16.13 -12.41 10.52
N VAL A 87 -15.44 -11.62 11.31
CA VAL A 87 -14.09 -11.91 11.80
C VAL A 87 -14.16 -12.17 13.29
N SER A 88 -13.58 -13.28 13.75
CA SER A 88 -13.68 -13.74 15.13
C SER A 88 -12.29 -13.86 15.76
N PHE A 89 -12.03 -13.07 16.81
CA PHE A 89 -10.77 -13.09 17.56
C PHE A 89 -10.96 -13.74 18.93
N PHE A 90 -10.21 -14.80 19.21
CA PHE A 90 -10.25 -15.49 20.50
C PHE A 90 -9.21 -14.92 21.47
N ASN A 91 -9.61 -14.70 22.72
CA ASN A 91 -8.75 -14.28 23.82
C ASN A 91 -8.01 -12.94 23.60
N GLN A 92 -8.59 -12.02 22.82
CA GLN A 92 -7.98 -10.73 22.47
C GLN A 92 -8.87 -9.53 22.87
N PRO A 93 -9.27 -9.39 24.14
CA PRO A 93 -10.26 -8.39 24.58
C PRO A 93 -9.87 -6.93 24.27
N TRP A 94 -8.57 -6.66 24.13
CA TRP A 94 -8.00 -5.34 23.84
C TRP A 94 -8.40 -4.78 22.46
N LEU A 95 -8.83 -5.64 21.52
CA LEU A 95 -9.29 -5.19 20.20
C LEU A 95 -10.55 -4.33 20.28
N MET A 96 -11.38 -4.46 21.31
CA MET A 96 -12.57 -3.61 21.52
C MET A 96 -12.24 -2.12 21.58
N ASN A 97 -11.06 -1.77 22.11
CA ASN A 97 -10.64 -0.38 22.25
C ASN A 97 -9.92 0.13 20.99
N ARG A 98 -9.36 -0.79 20.21
CA ARG A 98 -8.53 -0.46 19.04
C ARG A 98 -9.35 -0.39 17.76
N LEU A 99 -10.28 -1.33 17.57
CA LEU A 99 -11.16 -1.42 16.41
C LEU A 99 -12.44 -0.64 16.67
N LYS A 100 -12.73 0.36 15.85
CA LYS A 100 -13.95 1.15 15.94
C LYS A 100 -14.77 1.05 14.66
N GLN A 101 -16.08 1.25 14.81
CA GLN A 101 -16.97 1.33 13.67
C GLN A 101 -16.51 2.47 12.73
N GLY A 102 -16.45 2.17 11.43
CA GLY A 102 -15.97 3.07 10.39
C GLY A 102 -14.48 2.93 10.04
N ASP A 103 -13.69 2.25 10.87
CA ASP A 103 -12.28 2.00 10.54
C ASP A 103 -12.18 1.06 9.33
N MET A 104 -11.19 1.30 8.46
CA MET A 104 -10.86 0.42 7.35
C MET A 104 -9.74 -0.52 7.77
N ILE A 105 -9.96 -1.83 7.61
CA ILE A 105 -8.97 -2.84 7.99
C ILE A 105 -8.75 -3.85 6.86
N SER A 106 -7.50 -4.29 6.73
CA SER A 106 -7.11 -5.47 5.97
C SER A 106 -7.14 -6.66 6.90
N VAL A 107 -7.73 -7.75 6.44
CA VAL A 107 -7.85 -9.01 7.17
C VAL A 107 -7.37 -10.12 6.26
N SER A 108 -6.33 -10.84 6.69
CA SER A 108 -5.71 -11.94 5.95
C SER A 108 -5.84 -13.22 6.74
N GLY A 109 -6.43 -14.24 6.15
CA GLY A 109 -6.58 -15.52 6.82
C GLY A 109 -7.37 -16.53 6.02
N LYS A 110 -7.61 -17.67 6.68
CA LYS A 110 -8.41 -18.74 6.11
C LYS A 110 -9.90 -18.41 6.24
N VAL A 111 -10.60 -18.46 5.12
CA VAL A 111 -12.03 -18.35 5.01
C VAL A 111 -12.67 -19.66 5.48
N ASP A 112 -13.52 -19.55 6.48
CA ASP A 112 -14.28 -20.65 7.08
C ASP A 112 -15.79 -20.35 6.93
N GLN A 113 -16.63 -21.31 7.29
CA GLN A 113 -18.08 -21.15 7.22
C GLN A 113 -18.73 -21.59 8.53
N TYR A 114 -19.55 -20.70 9.09
CA TYR A 114 -20.31 -20.98 10.30
C TYR A 114 -21.79 -20.67 10.08
N LEU A 115 -22.64 -21.68 10.23
CA LEU A 115 -24.10 -21.59 10.01
C LEU A 115 -24.45 -20.96 8.65
N GLY A 116 -23.75 -21.37 7.59
CA GLY A 116 -23.97 -20.88 6.23
C GLY A 116 -23.39 -19.50 5.93
N ARG A 117 -22.83 -18.79 6.92
CA ARG A 117 -22.17 -17.48 6.74
C ARG A 117 -20.65 -17.64 6.67
N ILE A 118 -20.02 -16.85 5.83
CA ILE A 118 -18.57 -16.81 5.71
C ILE A 118 -17.98 -16.13 6.95
N VAL A 119 -16.97 -16.76 7.56
CA VAL A 119 -16.28 -16.27 8.74
C VAL A 119 -14.76 -16.41 8.59
N MET A 120 -13.98 -15.58 9.27
CA MET A 120 -12.53 -15.79 9.45
C MET A 120 -12.22 -15.88 10.94
N ASN A 121 -11.54 -16.95 11.33
CA ASN A 121 -11.18 -17.22 12.71
C ASN A 121 -9.72 -16.83 12.95
N SER A 122 -9.50 -15.89 13.87
CA SER A 122 -8.19 -15.31 14.24
C SER A 122 -7.27 -14.99 13.06
N PRO A 123 -7.75 -14.23 12.06
CA PRO A 123 -6.90 -13.78 10.96
C PRO A 123 -5.89 -12.72 11.41
N ASP A 124 -4.84 -12.55 10.62
CA ASP A 124 -3.96 -11.40 10.73
C ASP A 124 -4.69 -10.15 10.22
N TRP A 125 -4.51 -9.02 10.90
CA TRP A 125 -5.20 -7.80 10.53
C TRP A 125 -4.30 -6.56 10.70
N GLU A 126 -4.53 -5.58 9.82
CA GLU A 126 -3.82 -4.32 9.81
C GLU A 126 -4.78 -3.17 9.49
N PHE A 127 -4.51 -1.97 10.01
CA PHE A 127 -5.25 -0.78 9.61
C PHE A 127 -4.87 -0.40 8.19
N VAL A 128 -5.88 -0.13 7.37
CA VAL A 128 -5.69 0.35 6.01
C VAL A 128 -6.19 1.79 5.95
N GLU A 129 -5.35 2.69 5.47
CA GLU A 129 -5.83 4.02 5.09
C GLU A 129 -6.74 3.84 3.87
N ALA A 130 -8.00 4.30 3.96
CA ALA A 130 -8.99 4.15 2.90
C ALA A 130 -8.46 4.61 1.53
N GLU A 131 -7.53 5.56 1.51
CA GLU A 131 -6.93 6.12 0.30
C GLU A 131 -5.90 5.21 -0.39
N ASN A 132 -5.31 4.24 0.33
CA ASN A 132 -4.35 3.29 -0.25
C ASN A 132 -5.05 2.27 -1.17
N LEU A 133 -6.34 2.04 -0.97
CA LEU A 133 -7.16 1.13 -1.76
C LEU A 133 -7.46 1.64 -3.17
N HIS A 134 -7.59 2.95 -3.32
CA HIS A 134 -7.91 3.58 -4.61
C HIS A 134 -6.70 3.66 -5.55
N THR A 135 -5.49 3.47 -5.03
CA THR A 135 -4.24 3.74 -5.77
C THR A 135 -3.57 2.44 -6.18
N ASN A 136 -3.90 1.93 -7.37
CA ASN A 136 -3.18 0.86 -8.12
C ASN A 136 -2.81 -0.44 -7.40
N ARG A 137 -3.31 -0.70 -6.18
CA ARG A 137 -3.12 -1.92 -5.40
C ARG A 137 -1.65 -2.28 -5.11
N ILE A 138 -0.67 -1.51 -5.56
CA ILE A 138 0.74 -1.63 -5.20
C ILE A 138 1.15 -0.27 -4.66
N VAL A 139 1.42 -0.19 -3.35
CA VAL A 139 1.65 1.07 -2.66
C VAL A 139 3.13 1.19 -2.28
N PRO A 140 3.83 2.24 -2.76
CA PRO A 140 5.21 2.48 -2.39
C PRO A 140 5.32 3.01 -0.95
N ILE A 141 6.28 2.48 -0.20
CA ILE A 141 6.59 2.88 1.17
C ILE A 141 7.96 3.58 1.18
N TYR A 142 7.94 4.87 1.49
CA TYR A 142 9.14 5.70 1.57
C TYR A 142 9.65 5.80 3.03
N PRO A 143 10.95 6.08 3.23
CA PRO A 143 11.46 6.49 4.54
C PRO A 143 10.77 7.78 4.99
N LEU A 144 10.28 7.80 6.23
CA LEU A 144 9.55 8.94 6.80
C LEU A 144 10.39 9.68 7.84
N THR A 145 10.11 10.97 7.97
CA THR A 145 10.45 11.79 9.14
C THR A 145 9.18 12.04 9.96
N GLU A 146 9.33 12.31 11.26
CA GLU A 146 8.22 12.44 12.24
C GLU A 146 7.11 13.44 11.84
N ARG A 147 7.40 14.37 10.92
CA ARG A 147 6.47 15.42 10.49
C ARG A 147 5.76 15.18 9.17
N ILE A 148 6.18 14.19 8.38
CA ILE A 148 5.62 13.93 7.05
C ILE A 148 4.86 12.62 7.05
N THR A 149 3.64 12.61 6.52
CA THR A 149 2.87 11.37 6.31
C THR A 149 3.25 10.70 5.00
N GLN A 150 3.12 9.36 4.92
CA GLN A 150 3.37 8.63 3.67
C GLN A 150 2.51 9.15 2.53
N LYS A 151 1.23 9.42 2.79
CA LYS A 151 0.30 9.96 1.80
C LYS A 151 0.81 11.26 1.18
N TRP A 152 1.23 12.20 2.02
CA TRP A 152 1.74 13.47 1.53
C TRP A 152 3.00 13.28 0.70
N LEU A 153 3.96 12.49 1.18
CA LEU A 153 5.20 12.23 0.46
C LEU A 153 4.95 11.51 -0.89
N ARG A 154 4.07 10.51 -0.91
CA ARG A 154 3.65 9.81 -2.14
C ARG A 154 3.05 10.78 -3.16
N ASN A 155 2.20 11.70 -2.73
CA ASN A 155 1.58 12.68 -3.62
C ASN A 155 2.62 13.64 -4.21
N GLN A 156 3.56 14.12 -3.37
CA GLN A 156 4.64 14.98 -3.84
C GLN A 156 5.57 14.24 -4.81
N MET A 157 5.95 13.00 -4.50
CA MET A 157 6.74 12.16 -5.40
C MET A 157 6.02 11.91 -6.72
N LYS A 158 4.72 11.60 -6.68
CA LYS A 158 3.92 11.42 -7.89
C LYS A 158 3.90 12.67 -8.76
N GLN A 159 3.76 13.86 -8.16
CA GLN A 159 3.81 15.12 -8.91
C GLN A 159 5.19 15.34 -9.55
N VAL A 160 6.25 15.11 -8.78
CA VAL A 160 7.63 15.24 -9.26
C VAL A 160 7.90 14.30 -10.43
N VAL A 161 7.62 13.00 -10.26
CA VAL A 161 7.83 11.98 -11.29
C VAL A 161 7.00 12.30 -12.53
N THR A 162 5.71 12.61 -12.37
CA THR A 162 4.82 12.87 -13.53
C THR A 162 5.29 14.06 -14.36
N TYR A 163 5.75 15.13 -13.72
CA TYR A 163 6.10 16.37 -14.42
C TYR A 163 7.57 16.42 -14.86
N TRP A 164 8.49 15.94 -14.03
CA TRP A 164 9.93 16.10 -14.24
C TRP A 164 10.60 14.88 -14.85
N ALA A 165 10.06 13.66 -14.69
CA ALA A 165 10.68 12.47 -15.29
C ALA A 165 10.79 12.56 -16.82
N PRO A 166 9.78 13.03 -17.59
CA PRO A 166 9.91 13.19 -19.03
C PRO A 166 10.94 14.23 -19.47
N ALA A 167 11.24 15.20 -18.60
CA ALA A 167 12.20 16.27 -18.86
C ALA A 167 13.66 15.87 -18.52
N VAL A 168 13.89 14.69 -17.96
CA VAL A 168 15.24 14.22 -17.64
C VAL A 168 15.97 13.86 -18.93
N VAL A 169 17.11 14.52 -19.14
CA VAL A 169 18.00 14.23 -20.28
C VAL A 169 18.64 12.86 -20.09
N ASP A 170 18.48 12.02 -21.10
CA ASP A 170 19.10 10.71 -21.13
C ASP A 170 20.60 10.82 -21.42
N ALA A 171 21.43 10.19 -20.58
CA ALA A 171 22.87 10.19 -20.78
C ALA A 171 23.30 9.23 -21.91
N LEU A 172 22.42 8.30 -22.30
CA LEU A 172 22.70 7.29 -23.33
C LEU A 172 22.29 7.78 -24.73
N PRO A 173 23.18 7.68 -25.73
CA PRO A 173 22.83 7.89 -27.13
C PRO A 173 21.70 6.96 -27.59
N ASP A 174 20.84 7.45 -28.48
CA ASP A 174 19.70 6.69 -29.00
C ASP A 174 20.11 5.40 -29.73
N THR A 175 21.31 5.36 -30.30
CA THR A 175 21.88 4.18 -30.96
C THR A 175 22.03 3.02 -29.97
N ILE A 176 22.67 3.27 -28.82
CA ILE A 176 22.89 2.27 -27.78
C ILE A 176 21.55 1.82 -27.17
N LYS A 177 20.59 2.73 -26.99
CA LYS A 177 19.27 2.40 -26.46
C LYS A 177 18.50 1.43 -27.37
N ARG A 178 18.54 1.66 -28.69
CA ARG A 178 17.85 0.80 -29.66
C ARG A 178 18.51 -0.58 -29.74
N GLU A 179 19.83 -0.63 -29.77
CA GLU A 179 20.59 -1.89 -29.80
C GLU A 179 20.35 -2.73 -28.53
N ALA A 180 20.35 -2.08 -27.37
CA ALA A 180 20.13 -2.73 -26.09
C ALA A 180 18.65 -2.90 -25.71
N ARG A 181 17.69 -2.44 -26.54
CA ARG A 181 16.23 -2.41 -26.29
C ARG A 181 15.82 -1.70 -24.99
N LEU A 182 16.58 -0.67 -24.60
CA LEU A 182 16.37 0.09 -23.37
C LEU A 182 15.26 1.13 -23.55
N VAL A 183 14.44 1.29 -22.51
CA VAL A 183 13.50 2.42 -22.39
C VAL A 183 14.27 3.70 -22.09
N SER A 184 13.68 4.86 -22.40
CA SER A 184 14.30 6.14 -22.07
C SER A 184 14.41 6.33 -20.55
N LEU A 185 15.39 7.12 -20.11
CA LEU A 185 15.56 7.41 -18.68
C LEU A 185 14.29 7.99 -18.03
N GLY A 186 13.58 8.87 -18.74
CA GLY A 186 12.32 9.45 -18.25
C GLY A 186 11.19 8.41 -18.10
N GLU A 187 11.08 7.46 -19.02
CA GLU A 187 10.12 6.35 -18.91
C GLU A 187 10.50 5.40 -17.78
N ALA A 188 11.79 5.10 -17.62
CA ALA A 188 12.29 4.26 -16.54
C ALA A 188 11.98 4.84 -15.15
N LEU A 189 12.15 6.16 -14.98
CA LEU A 189 11.82 6.87 -13.75
C LEU A 189 10.30 6.91 -13.49
N THR A 190 9.49 7.00 -14.54
CA THR A 190 8.01 7.01 -14.42
C THR A 190 7.47 5.64 -14.04
N GLN A 191 8.01 4.58 -14.63
CA GLN A 191 7.61 3.20 -14.32
C GLN A 191 8.18 2.73 -12.98
N GLY A 192 9.31 3.30 -12.54
CA GLY A 192 10.03 2.83 -11.35
C GLY A 192 10.36 1.33 -11.42
N PRO A 193 10.83 0.73 -10.32
CA PRO A 193 11.07 -0.71 -10.23
C PRO A 193 9.77 -1.55 -10.12
N LEU A 194 8.63 -1.07 -10.63
CA LEU A 194 7.42 -1.91 -10.84
C LEU A 194 7.62 -2.97 -11.94
N SER A 195 8.73 -2.90 -12.67
CA SER A 195 9.10 -3.82 -13.76
C SER A 195 9.41 -5.27 -13.34
N ARG A 196 9.27 -5.64 -12.06
CA ARG A 196 9.30 -7.07 -11.66
C ARG A 196 7.96 -7.80 -11.83
N PHE A 197 6.84 -7.12 -12.07
CA PHE A 197 5.50 -7.74 -11.97
C PHE A 197 4.62 -7.69 -13.22
N ALA A 198 5.00 -6.96 -14.27
CA ALA A 198 4.39 -7.11 -15.59
C ALA A 198 5.39 -7.84 -16.50
N GLY A 199 4.97 -8.90 -17.18
CA GLY A 199 5.78 -9.77 -18.04
C GLY A 199 6.45 -9.13 -19.27
N ALA A 200 6.80 -7.85 -19.23
CA ALA A 200 7.70 -7.18 -20.16
C ALA A 200 9.13 -7.23 -19.60
N ALA A 201 9.77 -8.35 -19.86
CA ALA A 201 11.07 -8.75 -19.35
C ALA A 201 12.19 -7.72 -19.62
N GLN A 202 12.93 -7.44 -18.54
CA GLN A 202 14.39 -7.39 -18.46
C GLN A 202 15.19 -6.14 -18.87
N THR A 203 14.67 -5.14 -19.57
CA THR A 203 15.60 -4.07 -20.03
C THR A 203 15.83 -2.89 -19.08
N GLY A 204 14.85 -2.48 -18.28
CA GLY A 204 14.96 -1.23 -17.50
C GLY A 204 15.98 -1.23 -16.34
N ALA A 205 16.38 -2.40 -15.84
CA ALA A 205 17.16 -2.50 -14.60
C ALA A 205 18.68 -2.26 -14.78
N ARG A 206 19.18 -2.18 -16.02
CA ARG A 206 20.63 -2.01 -16.28
C ARG A 206 21.11 -0.56 -16.37
N ALA A 207 20.23 0.39 -16.67
CA ALA A 207 20.63 1.79 -16.87
C ALA A 207 20.93 2.54 -15.55
N ALA A 208 20.32 2.14 -14.43
CA ALA A 208 20.46 2.86 -13.16
C ALA A 208 21.64 2.39 -12.27
N CYS A 209 22.34 1.31 -12.64
CA CYS A 209 23.34 0.66 -11.78
C CYS A 209 24.80 0.93 -12.18
N LEU A 210 25.03 1.86 -13.12
CA LEU A 210 26.39 2.30 -13.51
C LEU A 210 26.65 3.73 -13.04
N ARG A 211 26.93 3.86 -11.74
CA ARG A 211 27.82 4.88 -11.18
C ARG A 211 28.57 4.29 -9.99
#